data_AF-A0A3A8G528-F1
#
_entry.id   AF-A0A3A8G528-F1
#
_cell.length_a   1.000
_cell.length_b   1.000
_cell.length_c   1.000
_cell.angle_alpha   90.00
_cell.angle_beta   90.00
_cell.angle_gamma   90.00
#
_symmetry.space_group_name_H-M   'P 1'
#
loop_
_entity.id
_entity.type
_entity.pdbx_description
1 polymer ?
#
loop_
_entity_poly.entity_id
_entity_poly.type
_entity_poly.pdbx_seq_one_letter_code
_entity_poly.pdbx_strand_id
1 'polypeptide(L)'
;MLLTELKRAVVLRPSEPSARFALAEALFQEGDFRGAAEHARLALDLGGGSPARRLWCAALSRDGRPAEALKLLETSVRLAPRDASLRAELITFLSEADRLDDALVHAFEATEAAPGELEAWRAVIHLCERTNRPSEAMPALRRARLLAPEDPRLAESVLGARAALGLPATTAMLDAPPREQAVQALALPTARSALREAKLDGAVEALSRGALAEVKRLLVVAPAATRASAAAALLRAELMWLEGRPAAQVEAARRAVLELAGAPGAAALRLGDLRLEAGALDEAAELYARAAVNGESLTAVGREAEVAERRRLLARDRPAVGRVGVLGWHPGGGSVSPLEAIAVPGRGVLRCSGHVGPRAQEAADVAFSVVRARAPALSLGPLMTRQDLHLHFTNTEIGKDGLSCGLALSLAGLSAYTQRPLPARLAVTGELTLNGDVRPVGGVHEKLVAAYLNGMRVVLHPRRNLDDAAALPPEVSRRLRLIAVDSLDEAWRLVNAAANTPGLERR
;
A
#
# COMPACT_ATOMS: atom_id res chain seq x y z
N MET A 1 -50.80 -20.18 0.24
CA MET A 1 -50.92 -21.09 1.40
C MET A 1 -49.70 -21.00 2.32
N LEU A 2 -48.47 -21.09 1.79
CA LEU A 2 -47.23 -21.10 2.57
C LEU A 2 -47.04 -19.88 3.51
N LEU A 3 -47.27 -18.65 3.04
CA LEU A 3 -47.08 -17.43 3.86
C LEU A 3 -48.04 -17.36 5.07
N THR A 4 -49.27 -17.82 4.90
CA THR A 4 -50.29 -17.85 5.97
C THR A 4 -49.90 -18.84 7.07
N GLU A 5 -49.33 -19.98 6.69
CA GLU A 5 -48.81 -20.99 7.63
C GLU A 5 -47.58 -20.48 8.38
N LEU A 6 -46.65 -19.79 7.70
CA LEU A 6 -45.47 -19.18 8.31
C LEU A 6 -45.84 -18.04 9.28
N LYS A 7 -46.81 -17.20 8.93
CA LYS A 7 -47.36 -16.18 9.84
C LYS A 7 -47.96 -16.82 11.09
N ARG A 8 -48.72 -17.92 10.93
CA ARG A 8 -49.28 -18.68 12.05
C ARG A 8 -48.18 -19.30 12.91
N ALA A 9 -47.11 -19.81 12.30
CA ALA A 9 -45.96 -20.38 13.01
C ALA A 9 -45.26 -19.34 13.91
N VAL A 10 -45.06 -18.12 13.42
CA VAL A 10 -44.48 -17.02 14.21
C VAL A 10 -45.39 -16.60 15.38
N VAL A 11 -46.71 -16.63 15.20
CA VAL A 11 -47.67 -16.37 16.30
C VAL A 11 -47.63 -17.47 17.35
N LEU A 12 -47.56 -18.74 16.95
CA LEU A 12 -47.52 -19.88 17.87
C LEU A 12 -46.18 -19.99 18.60
N ARG A 13 -45.09 -19.52 17.99
CA ARG A 13 -43.73 -19.64 18.53
C ARG A 13 -42.96 -18.32 18.34
N PRO A 14 -43.32 -17.27 19.10
CA PRO A 14 -42.76 -15.94 18.89
C PRO A 14 -41.27 -15.86 19.24
N SER A 15 -40.75 -16.70 20.14
CA SER A 15 -39.34 -16.68 20.56
C SER A 15 -38.44 -17.59 19.72
N GLU A 16 -38.94 -18.21 18.64
CA GLU A 16 -38.15 -19.14 17.81
C GLU A 16 -37.47 -18.38 16.64
N PRO A 17 -36.12 -18.33 16.58
CA PRO A 17 -35.42 -17.62 15.51
C PRO A 17 -35.68 -18.20 14.12
N SER A 18 -35.76 -19.53 14.02
CA SER A 18 -36.00 -20.26 12.76
C SER A 18 -37.36 -19.95 12.14
N ALA A 19 -38.42 -19.83 12.97
CA ALA A 19 -39.76 -19.48 12.51
C ALA A 19 -39.80 -18.06 11.93
N ARG A 20 -39.10 -17.11 12.58
CA ARG A 20 -38.97 -15.74 12.08
C ARG A 20 -38.11 -15.65 10.82
N PHE A 21 -37.02 -16.40 10.76
CA PHE A 21 -36.15 -16.46 9.59
C PHE A 21 -36.90 -17.04 8.37
N ALA A 22 -37.62 -18.15 8.53
CA ALA A 22 -38.41 -18.75 7.45
C ALA A 22 -39.51 -17.81 6.93
N LEU A 23 -40.17 -17.05 7.82
CA LEU A 23 -41.10 -16.01 7.40
C LEU A 23 -40.41 -14.87 6.64
N ALA A 24 -39.24 -14.44 7.11
CA ALA A 24 -38.45 -13.40 6.43
C ALA A 24 -38.03 -13.83 5.01
N GLU A 25 -37.60 -15.09 4.82
CA GLU A 25 -37.27 -15.61 3.49
C GLU A 25 -38.48 -15.62 2.57
N ALA A 26 -39.63 -16.10 3.04
CA ALA A 26 -40.85 -16.13 2.24
C ALA A 26 -41.30 -14.72 1.83
N LEU A 27 -41.22 -13.74 2.73
CA LEU A 27 -41.54 -12.34 2.43
C LEU A 27 -40.56 -11.74 1.40
N PHE A 28 -39.27 -12.09 1.49
CA PHE A 28 -38.27 -11.64 0.54
C PHE A 28 -38.55 -12.16 -0.87
N GLN A 29 -38.99 -13.42 -1.01
CA GLN A 29 -39.35 -14.02 -2.30
C GLN A 29 -40.62 -13.43 -2.91
N GLU A 30 -41.59 -13.03 -2.07
CA GLU A 30 -42.82 -12.34 -2.50
C GLU A 30 -42.59 -10.84 -2.83
N GLY A 31 -41.37 -10.33 -2.62
CA GLY A 31 -41.01 -8.93 -2.89
C GLY A 31 -41.36 -7.95 -1.77
N ASP A 32 -41.87 -8.42 -0.62
CA ASP A 32 -42.06 -7.61 0.58
C ASP A 32 -40.75 -7.47 1.36
N PHE A 33 -39.84 -6.66 0.81
CA PHE A 33 -38.50 -6.46 1.37
C PHE A 33 -38.52 -5.79 2.74
N ARG A 34 -39.49 -4.91 2.99
CA ARG A 34 -39.66 -4.24 4.28
C ARG A 34 -40.09 -5.23 5.36
N GLY A 35 -41.09 -6.06 5.09
CA GLY A 35 -41.51 -7.12 6.00
C GLY A 35 -40.42 -8.16 6.22
N ALA A 36 -39.69 -8.53 5.15
CA ALA A 36 -38.54 -9.43 5.25
C ALA A 36 -37.44 -8.87 6.16
N ALA A 37 -37.10 -7.59 6.04
CA ALA A 37 -36.08 -6.95 6.86
C ALA A 37 -36.48 -6.93 8.35
N GLU A 38 -37.75 -6.66 8.67
CA GLU A 38 -38.22 -6.68 10.06
C GLU A 38 -38.12 -8.07 10.69
N HIS A 39 -38.58 -9.10 9.98
CA HIS A 39 -38.53 -10.47 10.49
C HIS A 39 -37.11 -11.03 10.54
N ALA A 40 -36.23 -10.65 9.61
CA ALA A 40 -34.82 -11.02 9.62
C ALA A 40 -34.06 -10.38 10.79
N ARG A 41 -34.33 -9.10 11.10
CA ARG A 41 -33.82 -8.43 12.31
C ARG A 41 -34.26 -9.14 13.58
N LEU A 42 -35.56 -9.41 13.71
CA LEU A 42 -36.10 -10.11 14.87
C LEU A 42 -35.58 -11.54 15.00
N ALA A 43 -35.26 -12.22 13.89
CA ALA A 43 -34.60 -13.52 13.91
C ALA A 43 -33.15 -13.39 14.41
N LEU A 44 -32.43 -12.35 13.97
CA LEU A 44 -31.07 -12.07 14.43
C LEU A 44 -31.02 -11.73 15.92
N ASP A 45 -31.94 -10.89 16.41
CA ASP A 45 -32.07 -10.51 17.82
C ASP A 45 -32.34 -11.72 18.74
N LEU A 46 -32.98 -12.77 18.21
CA LEU A 46 -33.20 -14.04 18.91
C LEU A 46 -32.03 -15.04 18.79
N GLY A 47 -30.95 -14.70 18.07
CA GLY A 47 -29.79 -15.58 17.88
C GLY A 47 -29.73 -16.32 16.54
N GLY A 48 -30.43 -15.84 15.51
CA GLY A 48 -30.44 -16.43 14.15
C GLY A 48 -29.11 -16.38 13.37
N GLY A 49 -28.05 -15.78 13.95
CA GLY A 49 -26.68 -15.81 13.42
C GLY A 49 -26.49 -15.18 12.03
N SER A 50 -25.45 -15.62 11.32
CA SER A 50 -25.10 -15.11 9.98
C SER A 50 -26.19 -15.23 8.92
N PRO A 51 -26.98 -16.33 8.83
CA PRO A 51 -28.06 -16.41 7.84
C PRO A 51 -29.09 -15.29 8.00
N ALA A 52 -29.54 -15.02 9.23
CA ALA A 52 -30.48 -13.94 9.52
C ALA A 52 -29.88 -12.56 9.20
N ARG A 53 -28.60 -12.33 9.53
CA ARG A 53 -27.91 -11.06 9.19
C ARG A 53 -27.83 -10.85 7.68
N ARG A 54 -27.40 -11.86 6.92
CA ARG A 54 -27.29 -11.78 5.46
C ARG A 54 -28.63 -11.49 4.79
N LEU A 55 -29.68 -12.18 5.23
CA LEU A 55 -31.04 -11.93 4.72
C LEU A 55 -31.52 -10.52 5.08
N TRP A 56 -31.21 -10.03 6.28
CA TRP A 56 -31.55 -8.67 6.68
C TRP A 56 -30.83 -7.63 5.80
N CYS A 57 -29.53 -7.80 5.57
CA CYS A 57 -28.75 -6.94 4.66
C CYS A 57 -29.31 -6.97 3.23
N ALA A 58 -29.62 -8.15 2.70
CA ALA A 58 -30.19 -8.30 1.36
C ALA A 58 -31.57 -7.63 1.25
N ALA A 59 -32.43 -7.81 2.25
CA ALA A 59 -33.76 -7.19 2.32
C ALA A 59 -33.65 -5.66 2.36
N LEU A 60 -32.77 -5.11 3.19
CA LEU A 60 -32.52 -3.66 3.26
C LEU A 60 -32.02 -3.09 1.92
N SER A 61 -31.11 -3.79 1.23
CA SER A 61 -30.63 -3.34 -0.08
C SER A 61 -31.76 -3.31 -1.12
N ARG A 62 -32.64 -4.31 -1.13
CA ARG A 62 -33.78 -4.38 -2.05
C ARG A 62 -34.89 -3.38 -1.70
N ASP A 63 -35.03 -3.02 -0.43
CA ASP A 63 -35.92 -1.97 0.09
C ASP A 63 -35.38 -0.54 -0.17
N GLY A 64 -34.23 -0.40 -0.86
CA GLY A 64 -33.62 0.91 -1.15
C GLY A 64 -32.87 1.54 0.02
N ARG A 65 -32.52 0.76 1.05
CA ARG A 65 -31.84 1.20 2.28
C ARG A 65 -30.47 0.52 2.50
N PRO A 66 -29.57 0.46 1.50
CA PRO A 66 -28.28 -0.23 1.62
C PRO A 66 -27.34 0.40 2.67
N ALA A 67 -27.50 1.69 2.98
CA ALA A 67 -26.72 2.38 4.01
C ALA A 67 -26.96 1.80 5.42
N GLU A 68 -28.17 1.31 5.70
CA GLU A 68 -28.47 0.67 6.98
C GLU A 68 -27.84 -0.73 7.08
N ALA A 69 -27.85 -1.48 5.97
CA ALA A 69 -27.21 -2.79 5.89
C ALA A 69 -25.69 -2.68 6.07
N LEU A 70 -25.07 -1.68 5.46
CA LEU A 70 -23.64 -1.42 5.64
C LEU A 70 -23.30 -1.09 7.09
N LYS A 71 -24.04 -0.15 7.70
CA LYS A 71 -23.83 0.23 9.11
C LYS A 71 -23.94 -0.98 10.04
N LEU A 72 -24.89 -1.88 9.78
CA LEU A 72 -25.03 -3.13 10.53
C LEU A 72 -23.77 -4.01 10.42
N LEU A 73 -23.23 -4.18 9.22
CA LEU A 73 -22.03 -5.01 8.98
C LEU A 73 -20.78 -4.37 9.59
N GLU A 74 -20.56 -3.07 9.38
CA GLU A 74 -19.44 -2.32 9.98
C GLU A 74 -19.47 -2.38 11.51
N THR A 75 -20.66 -2.23 12.12
CA THR A 75 -20.80 -2.35 13.58
C THR A 75 -20.54 -3.78 14.06
N SER A 76 -20.97 -4.80 13.31
CA SER A 76 -20.71 -6.21 13.62
C SER A 76 -19.22 -6.53 13.58
N VAL A 77 -18.52 -6.13 12.52
CA VAL A 77 -17.06 -6.31 12.38
C VAL A 77 -16.31 -5.54 13.47
N ARG A 78 -16.77 -4.35 13.84
CA ARG A 78 -16.15 -3.57 14.93
C ARG A 78 -16.26 -4.25 16.29
N LEU A 79 -17.37 -4.93 16.58
CA LEU A 79 -17.59 -5.64 17.84
C LEU A 79 -16.76 -6.93 17.92
N ALA A 80 -16.53 -7.59 16.79
CA ALA A 80 -15.72 -8.81 16.71
C ALA A 80 -14.68 -8.71 15.57
N PRO A 81 -13.59 -7.94 15.76
CA PRO A 81 -12.64 -7.58 14.68
C PRO A 81 -11.82 -8.75 14.14
N ARG A 82 -11.74 -9.86 14.90
CA ARG A 82 -11.05 -11.10 14.55
C ARG A 82 -11.98 -12.17 13.94
N ASP A 83 -13.27 -11.89 13.83
CA ASP A 83 -14.21 -12.81 13.20
C ASP A 83 -14.09 -12.72 11.67
N ALA A 84 -13.48 -13.75 11.08
CA ALA A 84 -13.27 -13.84 9.64
C ALA A 84 -14.60 -13.92 8.86
N SER A 85 -15.64 -14.54 9.42
CA SER A 85 -16.95 -14.68 8.77
C SER A 85 -17.64 -13.33 8.64
N LEU A 86 -17.61 -12.51 9.69
CA LEU A 86 -18.20 -11.16 9.64
C LEU A 86 -17.49 -10.26 8.63
N ARG A 87 -16.16 -10.36 8.59
CA ARG A 87 -15.35 -9.57 7.67
C ARG A 87 -15.58 -10.02 6.23
N ALA A 88 -15.70 -11.32 5.97
CA ALA A 88 -16.06 -11.86 4.66
C ALA A 88 -17.46 -11.39 4.22
N GLU A 89 -18.47 -11.42 5.11
CA GLU A 89 -19.81 -10.89 4.83
C GLU A 89 -19.78 -9.41 4.43
N LEU A 90 -18.97 -8.59 5.10
CA LEU A 90 -18.78 -7.17 4.76
C LEU A 90 -18.09 -6.99 3.40
N ILE A 91 -17.01 -7.73 3.14
CA ILE A 91 -16.30 -7.70 1.86
C ILE A 91 -17.25 -8.06 0.71
N THR A 92 -18.04 -9.13 0.85
CA THR A 92 -19.02 -9.54 -0.16
C THR A 92 -20.07 -8.45 -0.37
N PHE A 93 -20.65 -7.91 0.70
CA PHE A 93 -21.66 -6.84 0.59
C PHE A 93 -21.13 -5.60 -0.13
N LEU A 94 -19.91 -5.15 0.21
CA LEU A 94 -19.26 -4.02 -0.47
C LEU A 94 -18.95 -4.34 -1.94
N SER A 95 -18.55 -5.57 -2.24
CA SER A 95 -18.27 -6.04 -3.60
C SER A 95 -19.51 -6.08 -4.49
N GLU A 96 -20.67 -6.44 -3.93
CA GLU A 96 -21.98 -6.43 -4.60
C GLU A 96 -22.52 -5.02 -4.79
N ALA A 97 -22.23 -4.12 -3.84
CA ALA A 97 -22.54 -2.70 -3.94
C ALA A 97 -21.59 -1.91 -4.85
N ASP A 98 -20.68 -2.59 -5.56
CA ASP A 98 -19.62 -2.02 -6.41
C ASP A 98 -18.67 -1.04 -5.70
N ARG A 99 -18.59 -1.14 -4.37
CA ARG A 99 -17.65 -0.39 -3.52
C ARG A 99 -16.34 -1.14 -3.36
N LEU A 100 -15.67 -1.36 -4.49
CA LEU A 100 -14.53 -2.28 -4.58
C LEU A 100 -13.30 -1.83 -3.80
N ASP A 101 -13.04 -0.52 -3.71
CA ASP A 101 -11.92 -0.01 -2.92
C ASP A 101 -12.13 -0.21 -1.42
N ASP A 102 -13.36 -0.05 -0.92
CA ASP A 102 -13.70 -0.30 0.48
C ASP A 102 -13.62 -1.80 0.80
N ALA A 103 -14.11 -2.64 -0.12
CA ALA A 103 -13.97 -4.09 -0.02
C ALA A 103 -12.49 -4.50 0.04
N LEU A 104 -11.63 -3.88 -0.77
CA LEU A 104 -10.20 -4.19 -0.82
C LEU A 104 -9.48 -3.83 0.49
N VAL A 105 -9.87 -2.73 1.14
CA VAL A 105 -9.36 -2.37 2.48
C VAL A 105 -9.66 -3.47 3.49
N HIS A 106 -10.91 -3.94 3.54
CA HIS A 106 -11.29 -5.01 4.46
C HIS A 106 -10.65 -6.35 4.11
N ALA A 107 -10.40 -6.62 2.83
CA ALA A 107 -9.68 -7.81 2.38
C ALA A 107 -8.20 -7.78 2.85
N PHE A 108 -7.51 -6.64 2.78
CA PHE A 108 -6.16 -6.52 3.35
C PHE A 108 -6.15 -6.70 4.87
N GLU A 109 -7.11 -6.12 5.58
CA GLU A 109 -7.21 -6.34 7.04
C GLU A 109 -7.51 -7.81 7.38
N ALA A 110 -8.21 -8.54 6.51
CA ALA A 110 -8.42 -9.97 6.67
C ALA A 110 -7.10 -10.76 6.56
N THR A 111 -6.21 -10.37 5.64
CA THR A 111 -4.91 -11.04 5.49
C THR A 111 -3.95 -10.73 6.64
N GLU A 112 -4.04 -9.55 7.26
CA GLU A 112 -3.30 -9.22 8.48
C GLU A 112 -3.81 -10.02 9.69
N ALA A 113 -5.13 -10.18 9.80
CA ALA A 113 -5.74 -10.93 10.90
C ALA A 113 -5.47 -12.44 10.81
N ALA A 114 -5.45 -13.00 9.59
CA ALA A 114 -5.22 -14.42 9.33
C ALA A 114 -4.23 -14.65 8.16
N PRO A 115 -2.91 -14.44 8.36
CA PRO A 115 -1.91 -14.53 7.28
C PRO A 115 -1.71 -15.92 6.67
N GLY A 116 -2.26 -16.96 7.29
CA GLY A 116 -2.23 -18.35 6.82
C GLY A 116 -3.51 -18.80 6.12
N GLU A 117 -4.54 -17.97 6.05
CA GLU A 117 -5.84 -18.34 5.46
C GLU A 117 -5.87 -17.96 3.97
N LEU A 118 -5.94 -18.97 3.10
CA LEU A 118 -5.90 -18.77 1.65
C LEU A 118 -7.05 -17.89 1.13
N GLU A 119 -8.24 -18.02 1.70
CA GLU A 119 -9.44 -17.27 1.27
C GLU A 119 -9.30 -15.75 1.46
N ALA A 120 -8.63 -15.31 2.52
CA ALA A 120 -8.34 -13.89 2.74
C ALA A 120 -7.44 -13.33 1.62
N TRP A 121 -6.42 -14.10 1.20
CA TRP A 121 -5.55 -13.70 0.10
C TRP A 121 -6.27 -13.74 -1.25
N ARG A 122 -7.14 -14.73 -1.48
CA ARG A 122 -7.98 -14.81 -2.69
C ARG A 122 -8.92 -13.63 -2.82
N ALA A 123 -9.49 -13.15 -1.71
CA ALA A 123 -10.34 -11.96 -1.71
C ALA A 123 -9.57 -10.72 -2.20
N VAL A 124 -8.34 -10.50 -1.71
CA VAL A 124 -7.46 -9.41 -2.18
C VAL A 124 -7.16 -9.55 -3.67
N ILE A 125 -6.76 -10.76 -4.11
CA ILE A 125 -6.44 -11.04 -5.52
C ILE A 125 -7.64 -10.70 -6.42
N HIS A 126 -8.81 -11.26 -6.09
CA HIS A 126 -10.03 -11.06 -6.87
C HIS A 126 -10.41 -9.57 -6.98
N LEU A 127 -10.31 -8.82 -5.88
CA LEU A 127 -10.63 -7.40 -5.86
C LEU A 127 -9.60 -6.56 -6.63
N CYS A 128 -8.31 -6.89 -6.54
CA CYS A 128 -7.27 -6.24 -7.34
C CYS A 128 -7.44 -6.53 -8.85
N GLU A 129 -7.86 -7.74 -9.23
CA GLU A 129 -8.18 -8.07 -10.62
C GLU A 129 -9.39 -7.26 -11.12
N ARG A 130 -10.47 -7.19 -10.34
CA ARG A 130 -11.66 -6.39 -10.68
C ARG A 130 -11.37 -4.89 -10.82
N THR A 131 -10.43 -4.38 -10.03
CA THR A 131 -10.03 -2.96 -10.04
C THR A 131 -8.84 -2.65 -10.96
N ASN A 132 -8.31 -3.66 -11.67
CA ASN A 132 -7.13 -3.55 -12.53
C ASN A 132 -5.88 -2.98 -11.81
N ARG A 133 -5.59 -3.50 -10.61
CA ARG A 133 -4.46 -3.10 -9.75
C ARG A 133 -3.40 -4.23 -9.64
N PRO A 134 -2.70 -4.58 -10.73
CA PRO A 134 -1.81 -5.76 -10.77
C PRO A 134 -0.58 -5.64 -9.88
N SER A 135 -0.12 -4.43 -9.57
CA SER A 135 0.99 -4.18 -8.63
C SER A 135 0.63 -4.56 -7.19
N GLU A 136 -0.62 -4.32 -6.78
CA GLU A 136 -1.14 -4.62 -5.44
C GLU A 136 -1.60 -6.08 -5.33
N ALA A 137 -2.00 -6.69 -6.43
CA ALA A 137 -2.26 -8.14 -6.48
C ALA A 137 -1.00 -8.96 -6.23
N MET A 138 0.18 -8.47 -6.65
CA MET A 138 1.42 -9.26 -6.70
C MET A 138 1.84 -9.83 -5.33
N PRO A 139 1.88 -9.07 -4.21
CA PRO A 139 2.20 -9.63 -2.90
C PRO A 139 1.20 -10.69 -2.44
N ALA A 140 -0.10 -10.46 -2.67
CA ALA A 140 -1.16 -11.39 -2.31
C ALA A 140 -1.07 -12.69 -3.12
N LEU A 141 -0.80 -12.58 -4.43
CA LEU A 141 -0.57 -13.71 -5.33
C LEU A 141 0.62 -14.57 -4.89
N ARG A 142 1.74 -13.95 -4.49
CA ARG A 142 2.90 -14.68 -3.97
C ARG A 142 2.55 -15.45 -2.71
N ARG A 143 1.84 -14.80 -1.79
CA ARG A 143 1.48 -15.41 -0.50
C ARG A 143 0.45 -16.53 -0.67
N ALA A 144 -0.56 -16.33 -1.51
CA ALA A 144 -1.54 -17.36 -1.86
C ALA A 144 -0.87 -18.57 -2.52
N ARG A 145 0.12 -18.37 -3.39
CA ARG A 145 0.88 -19.46 -4.02
C ARG A 145 1.69 -20.29 -3.02
N LEU A 146 2.24 -19.67 -1.98
CA LEU A 146 2.91 -20.40 -0.90
C LEU A 146 1.94 -21.27 -0.10
N LEU A 147 0.69 -20.83 0.04
CA LEU A 147 -0.35 -21.57 0.77
C LEU A 147 -1.01 -22.66 -0.09
N ALA A 148 -1.10 -22.46 -1.40
CA ALA A 148 -1.63 -23.41 -2.37
C ALA A 148 -0.80 -23.44 -3.67
N PRO A 149 0.36 -24.13 -3.67
CA PRO A 149 1.27 -24.15 -4.83
C PRO A 149 0.64 -24.79 -6.08
N GLU A 150 -0.24 -25.77 -5.88
CA GLU A 150 -0.86 -26.59 -6.92
C GLU A 150 -2.13 -25.94 -7.52
N ASP A 151 -2.53 -24.73 -7.11
CA ASP A 151 -3.74 -24.08 -7.61
C ASP A 151 -3.49 -23.43 -8.98
N PRO A 152 -4.06 -23.97 -10.09
CA PRO A 152 -3.83 -23.44 -11.43
C PRO A 152 -4.43 -22.05 -11.62
N ARG A 153 -5.46 -21.67 -10.85
CA ARG A 153 -6.07 -20.33 -10.96
C ARG A 153 -5.11 -19.25 -10.47
N LEU A 154 -4.36 -19.53 -9.40
CA LEU A 154 -3.33 -18.61 -8.91
C LEU A 154 -2.19 -18.45 -9.92
N ALA A 155 -1.88 -19.49 -10.69
CA ALA A 155 -0.91 -19.42 -11.79
C ALA A 155 -1.35 -18.47 -12.90
N GLU A 156 -2.60 -18.62 -13.34
CA GLU A 156 -3.20 -17.75 -14.33
C GLU A 156 -3.25 -16.30 -13.85
N SER A 157 -3.69 -16.05 -12.62
CA SER A 157 -3.70 -14.70 -12.02
C SER A 157 -2.31 -14.06 -11.95
N VAL A 158 -1.25 -14.84 -11.67
CA VAL A 158 0.13 -14.32 -11.71
C VAL A 158 0.55 -13.97 -13.13
N LEU A 159 0.27 -14.82 -14.12
CA LEU A 159 0.60 -14.53 -15.51
C LEU A 159 -0.12 -13.26 -15.98
N GLY A 160 -1.41 -13.12 -15.65
CA GLY A 160 -2.21 -11.94 -15.96
C GLY A 160 -1.66 -10.67 -15.30
N ALA A 161 -1.41 -10.71 -13.99
CA ALA A 161 -0.85 -9.56 -13.26
C ALA A 161 0.53 -9.16 -13.78
N ARG A 162 1.39 -10.12 -14.13
CA ARG A 162 2.71 -9.84 -14.71
C ARG A 162 2.63 -9.23 -16.10
N ALA A 163 1.76 -9.76 -16.96
CA ALA A 163 1.52 -9.20 -18.28
C ALA A 163 1.04 -7.74 -18.19
N ALA A 164 0.10 -7.45 -17.28
CA ALA A 164 -0.39 -6.10 -17.04
C ALA A 164 0.69 -5.13 -16.51
N LEU A 165 1.74 -5.66 -15.86
CA LEU A 165 2.91 -4.90 -15.40
C LEU A 165 4.05 -4.83 -16.43
N GLY A 166 3.87 -5.38 -17.64
CA GLY A 166 4.94 -5.47 -18.64
C GLY A 166 6.09 -6.41 -18.26
N LEU A 167 5.86 -7.32 -17.31
CA LEU A 167 6.82 -8.32 -16.87
C LEU A 167 6.72 -9.59 -17.71
N PRO A 168 7.81 -10.39 -17.82
CA PRO A 168 7.78 -11.66 -18.56
C PRO A 168 6.68 -12.58 -18.03
N ALA A 169 5.86 -13.15 -18.92
CA ALA A 169 4.76 -14.06 -18.61
C ALA A 169 5.29 -15.44 -18.19
N THR A 170 5.89 -15.49 -17.00
CA THR A 170 6.40 -16.70 -16.37
C THR A 170 5.99 -16.73 -14.91
N THR A 171 5.60 -17.90 -14.44
CA THR A 171 5.41 -18.18 -13.02
C THR A 171 6.62 -18.90 -12.41
N ALA A 172 7.62 -19.27 -13.22
CA ALA A 172 8.68 -20.21 -12.85
C ALA A 172 9.50 -19.81 -11.61
N MET A 173 9.75 -18.52 -11.38
CA MET A 173 10.46 -18.06 -10.17
C MET A 173 9.60 -18.11 -8.90
N LEU A 174 8.27 -18.06 -9.03
CA LEU A 174 7.32 -18.10 -7.91
C LEU A 174 6.82 -19.52 -7.62
N ASP A 175 6.85 -20.38 -8.62
CA ASP A 175 6.27 -21.73 -8.59
C ASP A 175 7.32 -22.81 -8.39
N ALA A 176 8.60 -22.51 -8.64
CA ALA A 176 9.66 -23.48 -8.42
C ALA A 176 9.70 -23.84 -6.92
N PRO A 177 9.61 -25.13 -6.54
CA PRO A 177 9.82 -25.55 -5.17
C PRO A 177 11.19 -25.03 -4.71
N PRO A 178 11.42 -24.86 -3.39
CA PRO A 178 12.68 -24.35 -2.86
C PRO A 178 13.91 -25.06 -3.45
N ARG A 179 13.76 -26.35 -3.81
CA ARG A 179 14.80 -27.17 -4.45
C ARG A 179 15.15 -26.70 -5.85
N GLU A 180 14.14 -26.42 -6.66
CA GLU A 180 14.34 -26.02 -8.05
C GLU A 180 14.88 -24.59 -8.12
N GLN A 181 14.44 -23.72 -7.21
CA GLN A 181 15.03 -22.38 -7.03
C GLN A 181 16.51 -22.47 -6.60
N ALA A 182 16.85 -23.37 -5.67
CA ALA A 182 18.23 -23.63 -5.25
C ALA A 182 19.10 -24.16 -6.41
N VAL A 183 18.59 -25.09 -7.20
CA VAL A 183 19.30 -25.64 -8.37
C VAL A 183 19.53 -24.55 -9.43
N GLN A 184 18.54 -23.71 -9.71
CA GLN A 184 18.66 -22.62 -10.67
C GLN A 184 19.70 -21.58 -10.22
N ALA A 185 19.72 -21.21 -8.94
CA ALA A 185 20.74 -20.31 -8.39
C ALA A 185 22.17 -20.86 -8.54
N LEU A 186 22.35 -22.18 -8.40
CA LEU A 186 23.65 -22.84 -8.56
C LEU A 186 24.00 -23.15 -10.03
N ALA A 187 23.02 -23.08 -10.96
CA ALA A 187 23.22 -23.33 -12.38
C ALA A 187 23.79 -22.14 -13.16
N LEU A 188 23.86 -20.96 -12.52
CA LEU A 188 24.40 -19.74 -13.10
C LEU A 188 25.87 -19.93 -13.52
N PRO A 189 26.34 -19.37 -14.66
CA PRO A 189 27.68 -19.64 -15.19
C PRO A 189 28.83 -19.36 -14.20
N THR A 190 28.71 -18.28 -13.43
CA THR A 190 29.70 -17.88 -12.43
C THR A 190 29.65 -18.75 -11.18
N ALA A 191 28.45 -19.12 -10.72
CA ALA A 191 28.29 -20.11 -9.64
C ALA A 191 28.87 -21.47 -10.05
N ARG A 192 28.59 -21.92 -11.28
CA ARG A 192 29.16 -23.15 -11.85
C ARG A 192 30.68 -23.11 -11.95
N SER A 193 31.26 -21.97 -12.36
CA SER A 193 32.73 -21.82 -12.38
C SER A 193 33.31 -21.96 -10.99
N ALA A 194 32.76 -21.24 -10.01
CA ALA A 194 33.22 -21.30 -8.63
C ALA A 194 33.06 -22.69 -8.00
N LEU A 195 31.96 -23.39 -8.31
CA LEU A 195 31.68 -24.75 -7.83
C LEU A 195 32.64 -25.78 -8.45
N ARG A 196 32.97 -25.64 -9.75
CA ARG A 196 33.97 -26.46 -10.45
C ARG A 196 35.38 -26.24 -9.91
N GLU A 197 35.78 -24.99 -9.73
CA GLU A 197 37.08 -24.62 -9.13
C GLU A 197 37.22 -25.18 -7.71
N ALA A 198 36.13 -25.17 -6.95
CA ALA A 198 36.05 -25.75 -5.62
C ALA A 198 35.90 -27.29 -5.61
N LYS A 199 35.79 -27.94 -6.78
CA LYS A 199 35.55 -29.39 -6.93
C LYS A 199 34.29 -29.88 -6.21
N LEU A 200 33.22 -29.08 -6.23
CA LEU A 200 31.93 -29.37 -5.61
C LEU A 200 30.85 -29.86 -6.59
N ASP A 201 31.23 -30.24 -7.81
CA ASP A 201 30.30 -30.68 -8.86
C ASP A 201 29.38 -31.82 -8.41
N GLY A 202 29.92 -32.81 -7.69
CA GLY A 202 29.13 -33.90 -7.13
C GLY A 202 28.09 -33.45 -6.10
N ALA A 203 28.33 -32.34 -5.40
CA ALA A 203 27.37 -31.79 -4.45
C ALA A 203 26.22 -31.06 -5.17
N VAL A 204 26.48 -30.43 -6.31
CA VAL A 204 25.46 -29.83 -7.18
C VAL A 204 24.58 -30.90 -7.81
N GLU A 205 25.19 -32.00 -8.26
CA GLU A 205 24.47 -33.14 -8.83
C GLU A 205 23.62 -33.87 -7.76
N ALA A 206 24.14 -34.02 -6.55
CA ALA A 206 23.38 -34.55 -5.42
C ALA A 206 22.20 -33.65 -5.03
N LEU A 207 22.38 -32.32 -5.03
CA LEU A 207 21.31 -31.36 -4.75
C LEU A 207 20.24 -31.37 -5.86
N SER A 208 20.66 -31.48 -7.12
CA SER A 208 19.77 -31.61 -8.28
C SER A 208 18.90 -32.87 -8.21
N ARG A 209 19.40 -33.95 -7.59
CA ARG A 209 18.65 -35.19 -7.29
C ARG A 209 17.90 -35.16 -5.95
N GLY A 210 18.05 -34.10 -5.15
CA GLY A 210 17.38 -33.94 -3.86
C GLY A 210 18.02 -34.75 -2.73
N ALA A 211 19.23 -35.26 -2.94
CA ALA A 211 19.97 -36.06 -1.98
C ALA A 211 20.66 -35.17 -0.92
N LEU A 212 19.88 -34.46 -0.10
CA LEU A 212 20.41 -33.46 0.85
C LEU A 212 21.44 -34.03 1.84
N ALA A 213 21.26 -35.28 2.25
CA ALA A 213 22.20 -35.99 3.13
C ALA A 213 23.55 -36.31 2.43
N GLU A 214 23.56 -36.46 1.12
CA GLU A 214 24.77 -36.65 0.30
C GLU A 214 25.49 -35.31 0.12
N VAL A 215 24.75 -34.23 -0.16
CA VAL A 215 25.27 -32.85 -0.22
C VAL A 215 26.00 -32.49 1.08
N LYS A 216 25.38 -32.76 2.24
CA LYS A 216 26.01 -32.56 3.56
C LYS A 216 27.31 -33.33 3.71
N ARG A 217 27.30 -34.62 3.36
CA ARG A 217 28.48 -35.48 3.47
C ARG A 217 29.63 -34.94 2.62
N LEU A 218 29.34 -34.59 1.37
CA LEU A 218 30.33 -34.02 0.43
C LEU A 218 30.92 -32.70 0.94
N LEU A 219 30.11 -31.83 1.53
CA LEU A 219 30.59 -30.60 2.16
C LEU A 219 31.46 -30.84 3.40
N VAL A 220 31.19 -31.90 4.18
CA VAL A 220 31.95 -32.23 5.40
C VAL A 220 33.31 -32.85 5.06
N VAL A 221 33.37 -33.75 4.09
CA VAL A 221 34.61 -34.44 3.70
C VAL A 221 35.51 -33.61 2.78
N ALA A 222 35.02 -32.47 2.30
CA ALA A 222 35.80 -31.56 1.46
C ALA A 222 37.05 -31.02 2.19
N PRO A 223 38.16 -30.76 1.46
CA PRO A 223 39.36 -30.13 2.01
C PRO A 223 39.05 -28.85 2.78
N ALA A 224 39.85 -28.51 3.79
CA ALA A 224 39.62 -27.33 4.63
C ALA A 224 39.52 -26.03 3.81
N ALA A 225 40.38 -25.87 2.80
CA ALA A 225 40.34 -24.74 1.87
C ALA A 225 39.01 -24.67 1.08
N THR A 226 38.53 -25.81 0.59
CA THR A 226 37.23 -25.93 -0.11
C THR A 226 36.07 -25.62 0.83
N ARG A 227 36.12 -26.08 2.09
CA ARG A 227 35.07 -25.83 3.08
C ARG A 227 34.95 -24.36 3.44
N ALA A 228 36.03 -23.59 3.34
CA ALA A 228 36.06 -22.15 3.55
C ALA A 228 35.71 -21.33 2.28
N SER A 229 35.48 -21.97 1.13
CA SER A 229 35.17 -21.27 -0.14
C SER A 229 33.75 -20.70 -0.18
N ALA A 230 33.54 -19.68 -1.03
CA ALA A 230 32.23 -19.04 -1.30
C ALA A 230 31.29 -20.06 -1.91
N ALA A 231 31.82 -20.92 -2.78
CA ALA A 231 31.08 -22.00 -3.39
C ALA A 231 30.48 -22.93 -2.33
N ALA A 232 31.26 -23.32 -1.32
CA ALA A 232 30.76 -24.13 -0.20
C ALA A 232 29.77 -23.37 0.70
N ALA A 233 29.96 -22.05 0.87
CA ALA A 233 29.05 -21.21 1.66
C ALA A 233 27.69 -20.98 0.97
N LEU A 234 27.69 -20.76 -0.35
CA LEU A 234 26.49 -20.69 -1.18
C LEU A 234 25.70 -22.02 -1.13
N LEU A 235 26.41 -23.15 -1.29
CA LEU A 235 25.79 -24.47 -1.22
C LEU A 235 25.16 -24.75 0.16
N ARG A 236 25.79 -24.28 1.25
CA ARG A 236 25.25 -24.37 2.61
C ARG A 236 24.02 -23.49 2.79
N ALA A 237 24.00 -22.29 2.22
CA ALA A 237 22.82 -21.41 2.29
C ALA A 237 21.61 -22.04 1.60
N GLU A 238 21.79 -22.61 0.41
CA GLU A 238 20.73 -23.30 -0.33
C GLU A 238 20.26 -24.57 0.39
N LEU A 239 21.17 -25.33 1.00
CA LEU A 239 20.83 -26.48 1.85
C LEU A 239 19.99 -26.06 3.08
N MET A 240 20.35 -24.97 3.75
CA MET A 240 19.60 -24.48 4.92
C MET A 240 18.21 -23.96 4.56
N TRP A 241 18.05 -23.43 3.35
CA TRP A 241 16.75 -23.04 2.82
C TRP A 241 15.84 -24.25 2.60
N LEU A 242 16.39 -25.29 1.98
CA LEU A 242 15.70 -26.56 1.75
C LEU A 242 15.29 -27.26 3.05
N GLU A 243 15.99 -26.97 4.14
CA GLU A 243 15.70 -27.50 5.48
C GLU A 243 14.78 -26.60 6.32
N GLY A 244 14.32 -25.48 5.77
CA GLY A 244 13.45 -24.55 6.48
C GLY A 244 14.15 -23.82 7.64
N ARG A 245 15.44 -23.51 7.52
CA ARG A 245 16.26 -22.83 8.55
C ARG A 245 16.64 -21.38 8.13
N PRO A 246 15.67 -20.44 8.05
CA PRO A 246 15.86 -19.13 7.40
C PRO A 246 16.87 -18.22 8.12
N ALA A 247 16.94 -18.25 9.46
CA ALA A 247 17.90 -17.44 10.21
C ALA A 247 19.36 -17.88 9.98
N ALA A 248 19.59 -19.19 9.84
CA ALA A 248 20.92 -19.75 9.57
C ALA A 248 21.32 -19.54 8.10
N GLN A 249 20.35 -19.57 7.19
CA GLN A 249 20.53 -19.30 5.76
C GLN A 249 21.08 -17.88 5.50
N VAL A 250 20.53 -16.86 6.18
CA VAL A 250 20.97 -15.46 6.03
C VAL A 250 22.43 -15.29 6.46
N GLU A 251 22.82 -15.90 7.58
CA GLU A 251 24.20 -15.78 8.08
C GLU A 251 25.20 -16.58 7.22
N ALA A 252 24.79 -17.73 6.67
CA ALA A 252 25.61 -18.49 5.73
C ALA A 252 25.81 -17.77 4.38
N ALA A 253 24.75 -17.16 3.84
CA ALA A 253 24.82 -16.35 2.62
C ALA A 253 25.64 -15.06 2.85
N ARG A 254 25.50 -14.43 4.03
CA ARG A 254 26.30 -13.27 4.43
C ARG A 254 27.78 -13.60 4.56
N ARG A 255 28.16 -14.73 5.16
CA ARG A 255 29.56 -15.22 5.17
C ARG A 255 30.09 -15.47 3.76
N ALA A 256 29.29 -16.07 2.88
CA ALA A 256 29.67 -16.32 1.49
C ALA A 256 30.05 -15.02 0.73
N VAL A 257 29.36 -13.92 1.07
CA VAL A 257 29.57 -12.60 0.46
C VAL A 257 30.68 -11.79 1.16
N LEU A 258 30.86 -11.93 2.47
CA LEU A 258 31.85 -11.17 3.25
C LEU A 258 33.26 -11.76 3.23
N GLU A 259 33.41 -13.08 3.21
CA GLU A 259 34.74 -13.71 3.35
C GLU A 259 35.56 -13.76 2.05
N LEU A 260 34.97 -13.40 0.89
CA LEU A 260 35.61 -13.54 -0.41
C LEU A 260 35.45 -12.28 -1.26
N ALA A 261 36.58 -11.60 -1.48
CA ALA A 261 36.71 -10.64 -2.56
C ALA A 261 36.37 -11.34 -3.89
N GLY A 262 35.25 -10.96 -4.51
CA GLY A 262 34.80 -11.53 -5.79
C GLY A 262 33.64 -12.54 -5.67
N ALA A 263 32.63 -12.27 -4.83
CA ALA A 263 31.41 -13.08 -4.77
C ALA A 263 30.86 -13.34 -6.20
N PRO A 264 30.68 -14.62 -6.62
CA PRO A 264 30.08 -14.93 -7.92
C PRO A 264 28.69 -14.30 -7.95
N GLY A 265 28.33 -13.62 -9.04
CA GLY A 265 27.14 -12.75 -9.13
C GLY A 265 25.87 -13.38 -8.53
N ALA A 266 25.70 -14.69 -8.68
CA ALA A 266 24.66 -15.51 -8.06
C ALA A 266 24.50 -15.37 -6.53
N ALA A 267 25.61 -15.40 -5.78
CA ALA A 267 25.60 -15.31 -4.32
C ALA A 267 25.22 -13.90 -3.84
N ALA A 268 25.70 -12.87 -4.56
CA ALA A 268 25.33 -11.49 -4.31
C ALA A 268 23.84 -11.26 -4.64
N LEU A 269 23.34 -11.81 -5.75
CA LEU A 269 21.93 -11.72 -6.14
C LEU A 269 21.01 -12.39 -5.13
N ARG A 270 21.38 -13.59 -4.64
CA ARG A 270 20.61 -14.32 -3.64
C ARG A 270 20.60 -13.65 -2.27
N LEU A 271 21.75 -13.13 -1.82
CA LEU A 271 21.79 -12.35 -0.58
C LEU A 271 21.02 -11.04 -0.72
N GLY A 272 21.07 -10.41 -1.91
CA GLY A 272 20.27 -9.23 -2.25
C GLY A 272 18.77 -9.52 -2.10
N ASP A 273 18.29 -10.64 -2.64
CA ASP A 273 16.89 -11.07 -2.52
C ASP A 273 16.48 -11.24 -1.04
N LEU A 274 17.30 -11.91 -0.23
CA LEU A 274 17.05 -12.09 1.19
C LEU A 274 17.05 -10.76 1.97
N ARG A 275 17.93 -9.82 1.61
CA ARG A 275 18.00 -8.48 2.22
C ARG A 275 16.81 -7.62 1.80
N LEU A 276 16.36 -7.74 0.55
CA LEU A 276 15.16 -7.10 0.05
C LEU A 276 13.90 -7.62 0.77
N GLU A 277 13.80 -8.93 0.99
CA GLU A 277 12.73 -9.54 1.80
C GLU A 277 12.77 -9.08 3.26
N ALA A 278 13.96 -8.93 3.84
CA ALA A 278 14.16 -8.39 5.18
C ALA A 278 14.01 -6.85 5.28
N GLY A 279 13.77 -6.15 4.17
CA GLY A 279 13.61 -4.69 4.14
C GLY A 279 14.90 -3.87 4.22
N ALA A 280 16.08 -4.51 4.16
CA ALA A 280 17.39 -3.86 4.14
C ALA A 280 17.75 -3.38 2.72
N LEU A 281 17.04 -2.35 2.24
CA LEU A 281 17.09 -1.90 0.84
C LEU A 281 18.46 -1.40 0.37
N ASP A 282 19.22 -0.75 1.25
CA ASP A 282 20.54 -0.22 0.88
C ASP A 282 21.56 -1.34 0.68
N GLU A 283 21.55 -2.32 1.58
CA GLU A 283 22.33 -3.55 1.44
C GLU A 283 21.90 -4.35 0.21
N ALA A 284 20.58 -4.45 -0.04
CA ALA A 284 20.05 -5.16 -1.21
C ALA A 284 20.51 -4.50 -2.53
N ALA A 285 20.43 -3.18 -2.64
CA ALA A 285 20.90 -2.44 -3.82
C ALA A 285 22.40 -2.65 -4.08
N GLU A 286 23.23 -2.56 -3.03
CA GLU A 286 24.67 -2.76 -3.17
C GLU A 286 25.00 -4.19 -3.64
N LEU A 287 24.24 -5.17 -3.14
CA LEU A 287 24.39 -6.57 -3.54
C LEU A 287 23.93 -6.84 -4.98
N TYR A 288 22.86 -6.20 -5.45
CA TYR A 288 22.45 -6.29 -6.85
C TYR A 288 23.44 -5.59 -7.78
N ALA A 289 23.96 -4.42 -7.42
CA ALA A 289 25.01 -3.74 -8.19
C ALA A 289 26.25 -4.64 -8.35
N ARG A 290 26.67 -5.31 -7.27
CA ARG A 290 27.77 -6.29 -7.31
C ARG A 290 27.43 -7.49 -8.18
N ALA A 291 26.20 -7.98 -8.15
CA ALA A 291 25.75 -9.07 -9.01
C ALA A 291 25.75 -8.69 -10.50
N ALA A 292 25.35 -7.44 -10.82
CA ALA A 292 25.30 -6.92 -12.17
C ALA A 292 26.68 -6.83 -12.83
N VAL A 293 27.70 -6.45 -12.05
CA VAL A 293 29.11 -6.37 -12.49
C VAL A 293 29.70 -7.77 -12.74
N ASN A 294 29.23 -8.79 -12.01
CA ASN A 294 29.77 -10.15 -12.05
C ASN A 294 28.91 -11.15 -12.87
N GLY A 295 28.25 -10.67 -13.93
CA GLY A 295 27.61 -11.51 -14.95
C GLY A 295 26.09 -11.72 -14.83
N GLU A 296 25.44 -11.19 -13.79
CA GLU A 296 23.97 -11.30 -13.58
C GLU A 296 23.21 -10.03 -14.00
N SER A 297 23.64 -9.40 -15.09
CA SER A 297 23.30 -7.99 -15.39
C SER A 297 21.79 -7.74 -15.55
N LEU A 298 21.06 -8.56 -16.33
CA LEU A 298 19.63 -8.33 -16.58
C LEU A 298 18.74 -8.58 -15.36
N THR A 299 19.01 -9.66 -14.62
CA THR A 299 18.24 -10.03 -13.41
C THR A 299 18.51 -9.04 -12.28
N ALA A 300 19.76 -8.64 -12.09
CA ALA A 300 20.15 -7.65 -11.08
C ALA A 300 19.56 -6.26 -11.39
N VAL A 301 19.54 -5.83 -12.66
CA VAL A 301 18.91 -4.56 -13.07
C VAL A 301 17.41 -4.56 -12.77
N GLY A 302 16.71 -5.68 -13.00
CA GLY A 302 15.31 -5.82 -12.62
C GLY A 302 15.09 -5.71 -11.10
N ARG A 303 15.99 -6.25 -10.29
CA ARG A 303 15.94 -6.17 -8.82
C ARG A 303 16.34 -4.80 -8.28
N GLU A 304 17.28 -4.10 -8.92
CA GLU A 304 17.59 -2.71 -8.62
C GLU A 304 16.39 -1.79 -8.90
N ALA A 305 15.63 -2.04 -9.97
CA ALA A 305 14.40 -1.32 -10.24
C ALA A 305 13.33 -1.58 -9.15
N GLU A 306 13.21 -2.81 -8.65
CA GLU A 306 12.31 -3.16 -7.53
C GLU A 306 12.72 -2.45 -6.22
N VAL A 307 14.01 -2.38 -5.92
CA VAL A 307 14.54 -1.63 -4.78
C VAL A 307 14.32 -0.13 -4.97
N ALA A 308 14.54 0.41 -6.17
CA ALA A 308 14.32 1.81 -6.48
C ALA A 308 12.84 2.19 -6.31
N GLU A 309 11.92 1.32 -6.71
CA GLU A 309 10.48 1.53 -6.53
C GLU A 309 10.08 1.43 -5.05
N ARG A 310 10.55 0.42 -4.30
CA ARG A 310 10.34 0.37 -2.84
C ARG A 310 10.95 1.56 -2.12
N ARG A 311 12.13 2.03 -2.53
CA ARG A 311 12.74 3.27 -2.03
C ARG A 311 11.89 4.49 -2.37
N ARG A 312 11.31 4.58 -3.57
CA ARG A 312 10.38 5.67 -3.92
C ARG A 312 9.15 5.66 -3.03
N LEU A 313 8.58 4.49 -2.78
CA LEU A 313 7.43 4.33 -1.88
C LEU A 313 7.79 4.71 -0.43
N LEU A 314 8.95 4.28 0.09
CA LEU A 314 9.42 4.69 1.43
C LEU A 314 9.89 6.14 1.50
N ALA A 315 10.36 6.72 0.39
CA ALA A 315 10.70 8.14 0.31
C ALA A 315 9.45 9.03 0.38
N ARG A 316 8.27 8.52 -0.02
CA ARG A 316 6.98 9.17 0.24
C ARG A 316 6.63 9.20 1.73
N ASP A 317 7.28 8.35 2.55
CA ASP A 317 7.01 8.18 3.98
C ASP A 317 7.97 8.97 4.88
N ARG A 318 8.91 9.73 4.31
CA ARG A 318 9.83 10.58 5.07
C ARG A 318 9.53 12.07 4.86
N PRO A 319 9.67 12.89 5.92
CA PRO A 319 9.61 14.34 5.76
C PRO A 319 10.64 14.82 4.73
N ALA A 320 10.25 15.75 3.86
CA ALA A 320 11.09 16.23 2.78
C ALA A 320 10.93 17.74 2.55
N VAL A 321 12.02 18.39 2.15
CA VAL A 321 12.03 19.81 1.83
C VAL A 321 11.26 20.06 0.53
N GLY A 322 10.37 21.05 0.54
CA GLY A 322 9.64 21.52 -0.63
C GLY A 322 8.61 20.56 -1.20
N ARG A 323 8.34 19.40 -0.55
CA ARG A 323 7.41 18.39 -1.05
C ARG A 323 6.08 18.44 -0.31
N VAL A 324 4.99 18.56 -1.06
CA VAL A 324 3.62 18.55 -0.50
C VAL A 324 2.62 18.02 -1.52
N GLY A 325 1.58 17.34 -1.06
CA GLY A 325 0.42 17.00 -1.88
C GLY A 325 -0.59 18.14 -1.92
N VAL A 326 -1.03 18.53 -3.11
CA VAL A 326 -2.03 19.59 -3.30
C VAL A 326 -3.37 18.95 -3.66
N LEU A 327 -4.40 19.22 -2.86
CA LEU A 327 -5.73 18.67 -3.10
C LEU A 327 -6.50 19.52 -4.11
N GLY A 328 -6.87 18.88 -5.21
CA GLY A 328 -7.69 19.45 -6.28
C GLY A 328 -9.06 18.80 -6.36
N TRP A 329 -9.97 19.49 -7.05
CA TRP A 329 -11.28 18.97 -7.42
C TRP A 329 -11.52 19.21 -8.91
N HIS A 330 -12.09 18.22 -9.58
CA HIS A 330 -12.55 18.30 -10.96
C HIS A 330 -13.89 17.55 -11.10
N PRO A 331 -14.62 17.68 -12.22
CA PRO A 331 -15.92 17.00 -12.39
C PRO A 331 -15.89 15.48 -12.20
N GLY A 332 -14.75 14.83 -12.49
CA GLY A 332 -14.55 13.40 -12.24
C GLY A 332 -14.15 13.02 -10.80
N GLY A 333 -14.13 13.95 -9.84
CA GLY A 333 -13.76 13.70 -8.44
C GLY A 333 -12.57 14.51 -7.91
N GLY A 334 -12.09 14.14 -6.73
CA GLY A 334 -10.92 14.75 -6.10
C GLY A 334 -9.61 14.17 -6.61
N SER A 335 -8.51 14.93 -6.48
CA SER A 335 -7.17 14.44 -6.83
C SER A 335 -6.11 14.96 -5.86
N VAL A 336 -5.01 14.21 -5.73
CA VAL A 336 -3.79 14.70 -5.08
C VAL A 336 -2.73 14.96 -6.13
N SER A 337 -2.22 16.19 -6.13
CA SER A 337 -1.22 16.66 -7.08
C SER A 337 0.11 16.84 -6.34
N PRO A 338 1.12 16.00 -6.59
CA PRO A 338 2.41 16.19 -5.94
C PRO A 338 3.04 17.49 -6.44
N LEU A 339 3.45 18.32 -5.48
CA LEU A 339 4.15 19.58 -5.71
C LEU A 339 5.55 19.48 -5.12
N GLU A 340 6.54 19.84 -5.93
CA GLU A 340 7.93 20.01 -5.52
C GLU A 340 8.32 21.48 -5.62
N ALA A 341 9.10 21.96 -4.66
CA ALA A 341 9.60 23.31 -4.59
C ALA A 341 11.12 23.31 -4.37
N ILE A 342 11.84 24.12 -5.12
CA ILE A 342 13.26 24.33 -4.95
C ILE A 342 13.60 25.83 -5.00
N ALA A 343 14.48 26.27 -4.11
CA ALA A 343 15.09 27.59 -4.13
C ALA A 343 16.51 27.46 -4.69
N VAL A 344 16.79 28.10 -5.82
CA VAL A 344 18.09 28.04 -6.51
C VAL A 344 18.69 29.43 -6.64
N PRO A 345 20.03 29.61 -6.69
CA PRO A 345 20.64 30.92 -6.93
C PRO A 345 20.06 31.61 -8.16
N GLY A 346 19.66 32.87 -8.02
CA GLY A 346 18.86 33.58 -9.02
C GLY A 346 18.63 35.04 -8.66
N ARG A 347 17.54 35.62 -9.18
CA ARG A 347 17.19 37.05 -9.08
C ARG A 347 15.92 37.29 -8.26
N GLY A 348 15.39 36.28 -7.58
CA GLY A 348 14.17 36.38 -6.79
C GLY A 348 12.89 36.21 -7.62
N VAL A 349 12.96 35.43 -8.70
CA VAL A 349 11.83 35.19 -9.60
C VAL A 349 11.08 33.93 -9.19
N LEU A 350 9.75 33.98 -9.26
CA LEU A 350 8.88 32.82 -9.14
C LEU A 350 8.70 32.14 -10.50
N ARG A 351 8.83 30.82 -10.54
CA ARG A 351 8.38 29.98 -11.65
C ARG A 351 7.40 28.94 -11.14
N CYS A 352 6.28 28.78 -11.82
CA CYS A 352 5.32 27.71 -11.55
C CYS A 352 5.12 26.91 -12.84
N SER A 353 5.30 25.58 -12.79
CA SER A 353 5.16 24.71 -13.97
C SER A 353 4.47 23.39 -13.63
N GLY A 354 4.08 22.65 -14.68
CA GLY A 354 3.38 21.37 -14.54
C GLY A 354 1.89 21.46 -14.88
N HIS A 355 1.56 21.95 -16.07
CA HIS A 355 0.18 22.09 -16.57
C HIS A 355 -0.71 22.97 -15.67
N VAL A 356 -0.22 24.16 -15.35
CA VAL A 356 -0.87 25.13 -14.46
C VAL A 356 -1.71 26.10 -15.28
N GLY A 357 -3.00 26.19 -14.95
CA GLY A 357 -3.95 27.13 -15.56
C GLY A 357 -3.90 28.52 -14.92
N PRO A 358 -4.64 29.50 -15.49
CA PRO A 358 -4.55 30.91 -15.08
C PRO A 358 -4.86 31.17 -13.61
N ARG A 359 -5.85 30.48 -13.02
CA ARG A 359 -6.24 30.68 -11.62
C ARG A 359 -5.21 30.10 -10.67
N ALA A 360 -4.63 28.95 -11.02
CA ALA A 360 -3.56 28.37 -10.23
C ALA A 360 -2.26 29.20 -10.34
N GLN A 361 -2.01 29.84 -11.50
CA GLN A 361 -0.92 30.79 -11.66
C GLN A 361 -1.12 32.03 -10.78
N GLU A 362 -2.33 32.59 -10.76
CA GLU A 362 -2.69 33.69 -9.84
C GLU A 362 -2.49 33.29 -8.37
N ALA A 363 -2.92 32.08 -7.98
CA ALA A 363 -2.69 31.56 -6.63
C ALA A 363 -1.19 31.44 -6.28
N ALA A 364 -0.33 31.11 -7.25
CA ALA A 364 1.11 31.06 -7.06
C ALA A 364 1.71 32.46 -6.83
N ASP A 365 1.23 33.46 -7.57
CA ASP A 365 1.68 34.85 -7.42
C ASP A 365 1.26 35.44 -6.06
N VAL A 366 0.04 35.14 -5.61
CA VAL A 366 -0.44 35.47 -4.25
C VAL A 366 0.41 34.76 -3.21
N ALA A 367 0.61 33.44 -3.34
CA ALA A 367 1.41 32.65 -2.41
C ALA A 367 2.83 33.21 -2.25
N PHE A 368 3.49 33.58 -3.36
CA PHE A 368 4.82 34.16 -3.35
C PHE A 368 4.85 35.54 -2.70
N SER A 369 3.86 36.38 -2.97
CA SER A 369 3.73 37.71 -2.35
C SER A 369 3.54 37.62 -0.83
N VAL A 370 2.72 36.67 -0.37
CA VAL A 370 2.44 36.41 1.05
C VAL A 370 3.68 35.89 1.78
N VAL A 371 4.45 35.00 1.14
CA VAL A 371 5.74 34.51 1.68
C VAL A 371 6.76 35.66 1.75
N ARG A 372 6.84 36.49 0.71
CA ARG A 372 7.73 37.65 0.66
C ARG A 372 7.42 38.69 1.74
N ALA A 373 6.13 38.93 2.03
CA ALA A 373 5.71 39.81 3.11
C ALA A 373 6.17 39.32 4.50
N ARG A 374 6.35 38.01 4.68
CA ARG A 374 6.84 37.38 5.92
C ARG A 374 8.36 37.21 5.95
N ALA A 375 9.06 37.55 4.87
CA ALA A 375 10.50 37.37 4.76
C ALA A 375 11.32 38.06 5.87
N PRO A 376 10.98 39.27 6.34
CA PRO A 376 11.71 39.90 7.44
C PRO A 376 11.59 39.10 8.75
N ALA A 377 10.37 38.67 9.10
CA ALA A 377 10.09 37.92 10.32
C ALA A 377 10.74 36.53 10.33
N LEU A 378 10.95 35.94 9.16
CA LEU A 378 11.55 34.61 8.98
C LEU A 378 13.04 34.65 8.58
N SER A 379 13.65 35.84 8.56
CA SER A 379 15.04 36.06 8.12
C SER A 379 15.33 35.54 6.69
N LEU A 380 14.33 35.59 5.80
CA LEU A 380 14.41 35.13 4.41
C LEU A 380 14.73 36.25 3.39
N GLY A 381 14.75 37.53 3.81
CA GLY A 381 14.90 38.67 2.90
C GLY A 381 16.07 38.56 1.91
N PRO A 382 17.31 38.29 2.38
CA PRO A 382 18.45 38.08 1.48
C PRO A 382 18.34 36.85 0.58
N LEU A 383 17.65 35.79 1.04
CA LEU A 383 17.48 34.56 0.27
C LEU A 383 16.49 34.80 -0.88
N MET A 384 15.35 35.42 -0.60
CA MET A 384 14.32 35.67 -1.62
C MET A 384 14.73 36.67 -2.71
N THR A 385 15.76 37.48 -2.48
CA THR A 385 16.33 38.38 -3.51
C THR A 385 17.45 37.73 -4.32
N ARG A 386 18.14 36.72 -3.76
CA ARG A 386 19.27 36.02 -4.38
C ARG A 386 18.93 34.63 -4.90
N GLN A 387 17.71 34.17 -4.70
CA GLN A 387 17.27 32.83 -5.10
C GLN A 387 15.93 32.89 -5.81
N ASP A 388 15.86 32.24 -6.96
CA ASP A 388 14.61 31.98 -7.67
C ASP A 388 13.90 30.80 -7.00
N LEU A 389 12.57 30.89 -6.92
CA LEU A 389 11.72 29.80 -6.45
C LEU A 389 11.06 29.12 -7.64
N HIS A 390 11.28 27.83 -7.79
CA HIS A 390 10.58 27.02 -8.78
C HIS A 390 9.64 26.04 -8.08
N LEU A 391 8.35 26.20 -8.33
CA LEU A 391 7.26 25.31 -7.96
C LEU A 391 6.90 24.44 -9.17
N HIS A 392 6.92 23.12 -9.01
CA HIS A 392 6.63 22.18 -10.08
C HIS A 392 5.62 21.12 -9.63
N PHE A 393 4.48 21.07 -10.32
CA PHE A 393 3.55 19.95 -10.22
C PHE A 393 4.08 18.80 -11.07
N THR A 394 4.36 17.65 -10.43
CA THR A 394 5.01 16.53 -11.12
C THR A 394 4.06 15.72 -12.00
N ASN A 395 2.74 15.82 -11.78
CA ASN A 395 1.74 15.13 -12.61
C ASN A 395 1.13 16.08 -13.64
N THR A 396 1.68 16.05 -14.86
CA THR A 396 1.30 16.95 -15.96
C THR A 396 0.05 16.52 -16.73
N GLU A 397 -0.46 15.31 -16.46
CA GLU A 397 -1.62 14.72 -17.14
C GLU A 397 -2.95 15.39 -16.74
N ILE A 398 -3.02 15.96 -15.53
CA ILE A 398 -4.23 16.60 -15.00
C ILE A 398 -3.95 18.10 -14.89
N GLY A 399 -4.64 18.92 -15.68
CA GLY A 399 -4.54 20.37 -15.58
C GLY A 399 -4.90 20.90 -14.18
N LYS A 400 -4.09 21.82 -13.66
CA LYS A 400 -4.27 22.42 -12.33
C LYS A 400 -4.79 23.85 -12.49
N ASP A 401 -6.08 24.09 -12.26
CA ASP A 401 -6.66 25.42 -12.43
C ASP A 401 -7.66 25.77 -11.31
N GLY A 402 -7.15 26.11 -10.13
CA GLY A 402 -7.98 26.48 -8.99
C GLY A 402 -7.21 27.21 -7.90
N LEU A 403 -7.89 28.11 -7.19
CA LEU A 403 -7.30 28.93 -6.13
C LEU A 403 -7.00 28.14 -4.84
N SER A 404 -7.54 26.94 -4.70
CA SER A 404 -7.41 26.11 -3.49
C SER A 404 -6.01 25.54 -3.24
N CYS A 405 -5.03 25.84 -4.10
CA CYS A 405 -3.62 25.44 -3.94
C CYS A 405 -2.76 26.50 -3.23
N GLY A 406 -3.26 27.72 -3.00
CA GLY A 406 -2.47 28.84 -2.48
C GLY A 406 -1.72 28.53 -1.19
N LEU A 407 -2.40 27.89 -0.22
CA LEU A 407 -1.76 27.49 1.04
C LEU A 407 -0.62 26.48 0.82
N ALA A 408 -0.83 25.50 -0.06
CA ALA A 408 0.17 24.46 -0.34
C ALA A 408 1.41 25.05 -1.02
N LEU A 409 1.21 25.95 -1.99
CA LEU A 409 2.28 26.65 -2.71
C LEU A 409 3.13 27.49 -1.74
N SER A 410 2.49 28.20 -0.80
CA SER A 410 3.20 28.96 0.23
C SER A 410 4.01 28.06 1.18
N LEU A 411 3.45 26.93 1.64
CA LEU A 411 4.16 25.99 2.51
C LEU A 411 5.37 25.35 1.81
N ALA A 412 5.21 24.96 0.55
CA ALA A 412 6.30 24.40 -0.25
C ALA A 412 7.41 25.43 -0.47
N GLY A 413 7.06 26.69 -0.79
CA GLY A 413 8.01 27.78 -0.91
C GLY A 413 8.75 28.10 0.39
N LEU A 414 8.03 28.21 1.51
CA LEU A 414 8.64 28.41 2.84
C LEU A 414 9.58 27.27 3.20
N SER A 415 9.18 26.03 2.94
CA SER A 415 10.02 24.84 3.14
C SER A 415 11.30 24.93 2.30
N ALA A 416 11.19 25.26 1.02
CA ALA A 416 12.34 25.40 0.12
C ALA A 416 13.30 26.51 0.57
N TYR A 417 12.80 27.69 0.96
CA TYR A 417 13.66 28.78 1.42
C TYR A 417 14.29 28.52 2.79
N THR A 418 13.56 27.90 3.72
CA THR A 418 14.06 27.64 5.09
C THR A 418 14.84 26.33 5.22
N GLN A 419 14.84 25.50 4.18
CA GLN A 419 15.39 24.13 4.21
C GLN A 419 14.80 23.27 5.34
N ARG A 420 13.55 23.57 5.74
CA ARG A 420 12.84 22.80 6.77
C ARG A 420 11.92 21.79 6.10
N PRO A 421 12.02 20.49 6.41
CA PRO A 421 11.21 19.47 5.77
C PRO A 421 9.74 19.59 6.18
N LEU A 422 8.84 19.38 5.21
CA LEU A 422 7.42 19.19 5.49
C LEU A 422 7.15 17.72 5.87
N PRO A 423 6.15 17.44 6.72
CA PRO A 423 5.74 16.08 7.05
C PRO A 423 5.53 15.18 5.82
N ALA A 424 5.90 13.91 5.95
CA ALA A 424 5.59 12.90 4.95
C ALA A 424 4.08 12.79 4.74
N ARG A 425 3.64 12.41 3.53
CA ARG A 425 2.23 12.17 3.23
C ARG A 425 1.30 13.33 3.63
N LEU A 426 1.81 14.55 3.53
CA LEU A 426 1.09 15.79 3.79
C LEU A 426 0.30 16.20 2.55
N ALA A 427 -1.01 16.32 2.70
CA ALA A 427 -1.89 16.91 1.72
C ALA A 427 -2.46 18.25 2.22
N VAL A 428 -2.64 19.22 1.33
CA VAL A 428 -3.03 20.57 1.69
C VAL A 428 -4.07 21.11 0.71
N THR A 429 -5.10 21.77 1.26
CA THR A 429 -6.06 22.57 0.50
C THR A 429 -6.34 23.88 1.23
N GLY A 430 -6.59 24.95 0.48
CA GLY A 430 -6.92 26.26 1.04
C GLY A 430 -6.59 27.37 0.06
N GLU A 431 -7.57 28.23 -0.18
CA GLU A 431 -7.34 29.50 -0.88
C GLU A 431 -6.66 30.47 0.10
N LEU A 432 -5.73 31.29 -0.40
CA LEU A 432 -4.93 32.18 0.43
C LEU A 432 -5.16 33.64 0.03
N THR A 433 -5.34 34.51 1.01
CA THR A 433 -5.39 35.97 0.78
C THR A 433 -4.00 36.60 0.87
N LEU A 434 -3.84 37.83 0.40
CA LEU A 434 -2.59 38.60 0.56
C LEU A 434 -2.23 38.88 2.04
N ASN A 435 -3.22 38.89 2.94
CA ASN A 435 -2.98 38.98 4.38
C ASN A 435 -2.46 37.66 4.97
N GLY A 436 -2.62 36.56 4.23
CA GLY A 436 -2.27 35.21 4.64
C GLY A 436 -3.38 34.46 5.38
N ASP A 437 -4.62 34.91 5.24
CA ASP A 437 -5.79 34.19 5.75
C ASP A 437 -6.12 33.00 4.84
N VAL A 438 -6.50 31.88 5.44
CA VAL A 438 -6.91 30.65 4.73
C VAL A 438 -8.43 30.66 4.56
N ARG A 439 -8.87 30.77 3.31
CA ARG A 439 -10.28 30.82 2.90
C ARG A 439 -10.85 29.42 2.64
N PRO A 440 -12.17 29.24 2.86
CA PRO A 440 -12.83 27.97 2.59
C PRO A 440 -12.80 27.63 1.11
N VAL A 441 -12.84 26.32 0.83
CA VAL A 441 -12.80 25.79 -0.53
C VAL A 441 -13.98 24.84 -0.75
N GLY A 442 -14.37 24.66 -2.01
CA GLY A 442 -15.38 23.66 -2.41
C GLY A 442 -14.78 22.26 -2.59
N GLY A 443 -15.67 21.26 -2.69
CA GLY A 443 -15.33 19.86 -2.98
C GLY A 443 -14.49 19.19 -1.88
N VAL A 444 -14.73 19.56 -0.62
CA VAL A 444 -13.94 19.10 0.53
C VAL A 444 -14.06 17.59 0.69
N HIS A 445 -15.26 17.04 0.54
CA HIS A 445 -15.51 15.61 0.65
C HIS A 445 -14.64 14.83 -0.34
N GLU A 446 -14.71 15.16 -1.64
CA GLU A 446 -13.97 14.46 -2.68
C GLU A 446 -12.46 14.67 -2.55
N LYS A 447 -12.02 15.86 -2.12
CA LYS A 447 -10.60 16.15 -1.84
C LYS A 447 -10.05 15.28 -0.72
N LEU A 448 -10.81 15.09 0.35
CA LEU A 448 -10.39 14.26 1.48
C LEU A 448 -10.41 12.76 1.13
N VAL A 449 -11.41 12.31 0.38
CA VAL A 449 -11.43 10.95 -0.19
C VAL A 449 -10.20 10.72 -1.09
N ALA A 450 -9.85 11.68 -1.95
CA ALA A 450 -8.66 11.57 -2.77
C ALA A 450 -7.37 11.52 -1.93
N ALA A 451 -7.27 12.31 -0.87
CA ALA A 451 -6.16 12.26 0.08
C ALA A 451 -6.00 10.85 0.68
N TYR A 452 -7.11 10.28 1.13
CA TYR A 452 -7.17 8.93 1.68
C TYR A 452 -6.74 7.86 0.67
N LEU A 453 -7.33 7.86 -0.53
CA LEU A 453 -7.02 6.89 -1.59
C LEU A 453 -5.55 6.97 -2.05
N ASN A 454 -4.94 8.15 -2.00
CA ASN A 454 -3.53 8.35 -2.34
C ASN A 454 -2.57 8.10 -1.16
N GLY A 455 -3.08 7.51 -0.06
CA GLY A 455 -2.27 7.13 1.09
C GLY A 455 -1.74 8.29 1.91
N MET A 456 -2.32 9.48 1.77
CA MET A 456 -1.97 10.65 2.60
C MET A 456 -2.36 10.36 4.05
N ARG A 457 -1.62 10.93 5.01
CA ARG A 457 -1.86 10.70 6.45
C ARG A 457 -2.26 11.98 7.18
N VAL A 458 -1.80 13.12 6.70
CA VAL A 458 -2.04 14.42 7.32
C VAL A 458 -2.65 15.32 6.28
N VAL A 459 -3.80 15.94 6.59
CA VAL A 459 -4.44 16.91 5.72
C VAL A 459 -4.57 18.25 6.42
N LEU A 460 -3.99 19.30 5.84
CA LEU A 460 -4.31 20.68 6.23
C LEU A 460 -5.47 21.20 5.39
N HIS A 461 -6.47 21.76 6.05
CA HIS A 461 -7.64 22.34 5.40
C HIS A 461 -8.10 23.62 6.11
N PRO A 462 -8.91 24.47 5.46
CA PRO A 462 -9.45 25.68 6.08
C PRO A 462 -10.35 25.32 7.28
N ARG A 463 -10.22 26.06 8.39
CA ARG A 463 -11.06 25.83 9.58
C ARG A 463 -12.54 26.03 9.31
N ARG A 464 -12.87 26.92 8.40
CA ARG A 464 -14.26 27.14 7.96
C ARG A 464 -14.88 25.96 7.18
N ASN A 465 -14.10 24.95 6.80
CA ASN A 465 -14.59 23.69 6.21
C ASN A 465 -14.65 22.54 7.23
N LEU A 466 -14.61 22.82 8.54
CA LEU A 466 -14.68 21.78 9.58
C LEU A 466 -15.94 20.91 9.48
N ASP A 467 -17.11 21.52 9.25
CA ASP A 467 -18.38 20.79 9.15
C ASP A 467 -18.40 19.88 7.91
N ASP A 468 -17.93 20.38 6.76
CA ASP A 468 -17.80 19.59 5.53
C ASP A 468 -16.82 18.42 5.70
N ALA A 469 -15.75 18.63 6.46
CA ALA A 469 -14.75 17.61 6.76
C ALA A 469 -15.25 16.59 7.80
N ALA A 470 -16.13 17.00 8.71
CA ALA A 470 -16.75 16.13 9.71
C ALA A 470 -17.80 15.19 9.11
N ALA A 471 -18.36 15.53 7.95
CA ALA A 471 -19.31 14.72 7.20
C ALA A 471 -18.69 13.47 6.52
N LEU A 472 -17.39 13.21 6.74
CA LEU A 472 -16.71 12.05 6.19
C LEU A 472 -17.10 10.73 6.88
N PRO A 473 -17.08 9.60 6.15
CA PRO A 473 -17.18 8.28 6.75
C PRO A 473 -16.14 8.09 7.87
N PRO A 474 -16.49 7.37 8.96
CA PRO A 474 -15.57 7.09 10.08
C PRO A 474 -14.24 6.44 9.66
N GLU A 475 -14.21 5.78 8.51
CA GLU A 475 -13.05 5.09 7.95
C GLU A 475 -11.98 6.07 7.42
N VAL A 476 -12.41 7.14 6.74
CA VAL A 476 -11.55 8.20 6.22
C VAL A 476 -11.02 9.07 7.37
N SER A 477 -11.90 9.43 8.31
CA SER A 477 -11.56 10.30 9.44
C SER A 477 -10.64 9.65 10.49
N ARG A 478 -10.59 8.30 10.57
CA ARG A 478 -9.65 7.58 11.46
C ARG A 478 -8.23 7.46 10.89
N ARG A 479 -8.08 7.40 9.56
CA ARG A 479 -6.79 7.21 8.89
C ARG A 479 -6.16 8.54 8.43
N LEU A 480 -6.95 9.59 8.29
CA LEU A 480 -6.48 10.95 8.05
C LEU A 480 -6.46 11.78 9.33
N ARG A 481 -5.30 12.33 9.66
CA ARG A 481 -5.20 13.40 10.65
C ARG A 481 -5.57 14.72 9.98
N LEU A 482 -6.76 15.21 10.25
CA LEU A 482 -7.26 16.49 9.75
C LEU A 482 -6.79 17.63 10.66
N ILE A 483 -6.14 18.64 10.07
CA ILE A 483 -5.63 19.82 10.75
C ILE A 483 -6.28 21.06 10.13
N ALA A 484 -7.26 21.61 10.85
CA ALA A 484 -7.91 22.86 10.48
C ALA A 484 -7.01 24.05 10.82
N VAL A 485 -6.92 25.02 9.89
CA VAL A 485 -6.12 26.27 10.05
C VAL A 485 -6.87 27.50 9.56
N ASP A 486 -6.58 28.66 10.16
CA ASP A 486 -7.13 29.97 9.75
C ASP A 486 -6.12 30.84 8.99
N SER A 487 -4.82 30.59 9.14
CA SER A 487 -3.77 31.41 8.50
C SER A 487 -2.54 30.61 8.08
N LEU A 488 -1.76 31.17 7.15
CA LEU A 488 -0.48 30.61 6.72
C LEU A 488 0.49 30.46 7.90
N ASP A 489 0.54 31.45 8.80
CA ASP A 489 1.44 31.45 9.95
C ASP A 489 1.11 30.31 10.92
N GLU A 490 -0.19 30.03 11.10
CA GLU A 490 -0.64 28.87 11.86
C GLU A 490 -0.24 27.56 11.19
N ALA A 491 -0.55 27.43 9.90
CA ALA A 491 -0.20 26.25 9.11
C ALA A 491 1.30 25.96 9.18
N TRP A 492 2.14 26.97 8.96
CA TRP A 492 3.60 26.88 8.98
C TRP A 492 4.14 26.45 10.35
N ARG A 493 3.56 26.96 11.45
CA ARG A 493 3.94 26.56 12.80
C ARG A 493 3.62 25.10 13.09
N LEU A 494 2.41 24.65 12.71
CA LEU A 494 1.94 23.29 12.96
C LEU A 494 2.72 22.24 12.18
N VAL A 495 3.01 22.48 10.89
CA VAL A 495 3.79 21.53 10.08
C VAL A 495 5.24 21.42 10.56
N ASN A 496 5.84 22.50 11.05
CA ASN A 496 7.20 22.47 11.62
C ASN A 496 7.25 21.78 12.99
N ALA A 497 6.22 21.95 13.83
CA ALA A 497 6.13 21.22 15.09
C ALA A 497 5.99 19.70 14.85
N ALA A 498 5.22 19.32 13.83
CA ALA A 498 5.02 17.91 13.45
C ALA A 498 6.28 17.28 12.83
N ALA A 499 7.06 18.03 12.04
CA ALA A 499 8.29 17.53 11.42
C ALA A 499 9.44 17.28 12.42
N ASN A 500 9.44 17.99 13.55
CA ASN A 500 10.49 17.91 14.58
C ASN A 500 10.24 16.87 15.70
N THR A 501 9.15 16.08 15.62
CA THR A 501 8.81 15.09 16.64
C THR A 501 8.77 13.68 16.04
N PRO A 502 9.83 12.86 16.17
CA PRO A 502 9.73 11.44 15.84
C PRO A 502 8.77 10.77 16.84
N GLY A 503 7.65 10.21 16.36
CA GLY A 503 6.74 9.41 17.20
C GLY A 503 5.28 9.89 17.33
N LEU A 504 4.83 10.85 16.52
CA LEU A 504 3.40 11.23 16.49
C LEU A 504 2.48 10.24 15.75
N GLU A 505 2.98 9.04 15.43
CA GLU A 505 2.16 7.92 14.94
C GLU A 505 1.30 7.27 16.05
N ARG A 506 1.47 7.69 17.31
CA ARG A 506 0.67 7.23 18.45
C ARG A 506 0.27 8.40 19.34
N ARG A 507 -0.79 9.12 19.01
CA ARG A 507 -1.66 9.83 19.98
C ARG A 507 -2.93 10.31 19.32
#